data_AF-B0JVI3-F1
#
_entry.id   AF-B0JVI3-F1
#
_cell.length_a   1.000
_cell.length_b   1.000
_cell.length_c   1.000
_cell.angle_alpha   90.00
_cell.angle_beta   90.00
_cell.angle_gamma   90.00
#
_symmetry.space_group_name_H-M   'P 1'
#
loop_
_entity.id
_entity.type
_entity.pdbx_description
1 polymer ?
#
loop_
_entity_poly.entity_id
_entity_poly.type
_entity_poly.pdbx_seq_one_letter_code
_entity_poly.pdbx_strand_id
1 'polypeptide(L)' 'MGAFYRRLYRRAGAAKAITATAHKIARIFYHLWTTKQSYQELGADDYEQQYRQRVINNLSKKVQSLGFQLVEASSA' A
#
# COMPACT_ATOMS: atom_id res chain seq x y z
N MET A 1 9.30 0.78 5.46
CA MET A 1 9.44 0.58 3.99
C MET A 1 9.95 -0.79 3.55
N GLY A 2 10.76 -1.51 4.35
CA GLY A 2 11.27 -2.84 3.97
C GLY A 2 10.20 -3.88 3.61
N ALA A 3 9.02 -3.84 4.26
CA ALA A 3 7.89 -4.72 3.93
C ALA A 3 7.36 -4.53 2.50
N PHE A 4 7.34 -3.29 1.99
CA PHE A 4 6.93 -2.99 0.62
C PHE A 4 7.90 -3.59 -0.40
N TYR A 5 9.20 -3.37 -0.19
CA TYR A 5 10.25 -3.93 -1.04
C TYR A 5 10.17 -5.46 -1.08
N ARG A 6 10.11 -6.13 0.08
CA ARG A 6 10.06 -7.60 0.15
C ARG A 6 8.84 -8.18 -0.57
N ARG A 7 7.66 -7.56 -0.42
CA ARG A 7 6.44 -8.01 -1.13
C ARG A 7 6.57 -7.84 -2.64
N LEU A 8 7.06 -6.69 -3.08
CA LEU A 8 7.22 -6.40 -4.50
C LEU A 8 8.33 -7.24 -5.14
N TYR A 9 9.42 -7.48 -4.42
CA TYR A 9 10.51 -8.38 -4.81
C TYR A 9 9.99 -9.78 -5.08
N ARG A 10 9.20 -10.35 -4.16
CA ARG A 10 8.60 -11.69 -4.31
C ARG A 10 7.66 -11.79 -5.52
N ARG A 11 6.96 -10.71 -5.88
CA ARG A 11 5.99 -10.72 -6.98
C ARG A 11 6.59 -10.39 -8.35
N ALA A 12 7.56 -9.48 -8.41
CA ALA A 12 7.98 -8.81 -9.64
C ALA A 12 9.51 -8.77 -9.86
N GLY A 13 10.28 -9.29 -8.90
CA GLY A 13 11.75 -9.34 -8.96
C GLY A 13 12.46 -8.04 -8.54
N ALA A 14 13.79 -8.12 -8.50
CA ALA A 14 14.68 -7.10 -7.93
C ALA A 14 14.56 -5.74 -8.62
N ALA A 15 14.71 -5.69 -9.95
CA ALA A 15 14.73 -4.43 -10.70
C ALA A 15 13.45 -3.62 -10.50
N LYS A 16 12.28 -4.25 -10.62
CA LYS A 16 10.98 -3.60 -10.41
C LYS A 16 10.79 -3.16 -8.96
N ALA A 17 11.26 -3.96 -8.00
CA ALA A 17 11.16 -3.63 -6.58
C ALA A 17 12.00 -2.41 -6.19
N ILE A 18 13.22 -2.30 -6.72
CA ILE A 18 14.12 -1.16 -6.46
C ILE A 18 13.51 0.12 -7.01
N THR A 19 13.16 0.16 -8.30
CA THR A 19 12.62 1.37 -8.95
C THR A 19 11.34 1.85 -8.28
N ALA A 20 10.42 0.95 -7.95
CA ALA A 20 9.18 1.32 -7.28
C ALA A 20 9.41 1.83 -5.85
N THR A 21 10.40 1.27 -5.14
CA THR A 21 10.76 1.75 -3.79
C THR A 21 11.38 3.14 -3.86
N ALA A 22 12.30 3.38 -4.81
CA ALA A 22 12.89 4.69 -5.06
C ALA A 22 11.82 5.73 -5.42
N HIS A 23 10.89 5.39 -6.33
CA HIS A 23 9.78 6.27 -6.69
C HIS A 23 8.91 6.64 -5.47
N LYS A 24 8.62 5.66 -4.60
CA LYS A 24 7.86 5.89 -3.38
C LYS A 24 8.59 6.85 -2.43
N ILE A 25 9.90 6.69 -2.26
CA ILE A 25 10.74 7.59 -1.46
C ILE A 25 10.71 9.01 -2.06
N ALA A 26 10.94 9.14 -3.37
CA ALA A 26 10.93 10.43 -4.06
C ALA A 26 9.60 11.18 -3.88
N ARG A 27 8.47 10.46 -3.95
CA ARG A 27 7.13 11.02 -3.69
C ARG A 27 6.96 11.54 -2.27
N ILE A 28 7.41 10.79 -1.27
CA ILE A 28 7.35 11.20 0.14
C ILE A 28 8.24 12.43 0.33
N PHE A 29 9.47 12.39 -0.17
CA PHE A 29 10.41 13.51 -0.10
C PHE A 29 9.85 14.78 -0.74
N TYR A 30 9.33 14.67 -1.97
CA TYR A 30 8.71 15.79 -2.66
C TYR A 30 7.54 16.38 -1.87
N HIS A 31 6.67 15.51 -1.32
CA HIS A 31 5.53 15.98 -0.54
C HIS A 31 5.98 16.75 0.71
N LEU A 32 6.93 16.21 1.48
CA LEU A 32 7.49 16.86 2.67
C LEU A 32 8.14 18.20 2.34
N TRP A 33 8.91 18.23 1.24
CA TRP A 33 9.57 19.44 0.76
C TRP A 33 8.55 20.52 0.38
N THR A 34 7.49 20.15 -0.33
CA THR A 34 6.46 21.09 -0.80
C THR A 34 5.54 21.57 0.32
N THR A 35 5.14 20.72 1.26
CA THR A 35 4.20 21.11 2.32
C THR A 35 4.86 21.70 3.56
N LYS A 36 6.21 21.72 3.63
CA LYS A 36 7.00 22.10 4.83
C LYS A 36 6.55 21.38 6.11
N GLN A 37 5.88 20.24 5.97
CA GLN A 37 5.43 19.44 7.09
C GLN A 37 6.62 18.63 7.61
N SER A 38 6.76 18.58 8.93
CA SER A 38 7.73 17.68 9.55
C SER A 38 7.37 16.25 9.20
N TYR A 39 8.37 15.45 8.84
CA TYR A 39 8.16 14.02 8.59
C TYR A 39 7.72 13.37 9.90
N GLN A 40 6.43 13.10 10.02
CA GLN A 40 5.91 12.22 11.04
C GLN A 40 6.03 10.80 10.48
N GLU A 41 6.79 9.94 11.15
CA GLU A 41 6.77 8.52 10.84
C GLU A 41 5.35 8.01 11.07
N LEU A 42 4.55 7.96 9.99
CA LEU A 42 3.39 7.08 9.94
C LEU A 42 3.95 5.69 10.15
N GLY A 43 3.65 5.11 11.31
CA GLY A 43 4.23 3.85 11.77
C GLY A 43 3.98 2.72 10.75
N ALA A 44 4.63 1.58 10.99
CA ALA A 44 4.40 0.38 10.18
C ALA A 44 2.89 0.06 10.06
N ASP A 45 2.13 0.34 11.12
CA ASP A 45 0.69 0.12 11.22
C ASP A 45 -0.12 0.94 10.23
N ASP A 46 0.17 2.23 10.06
CA ASP A 46 -0.57 3.08 9.12
C ASP A 46 -0.42 2.61 7.67
N TYR A 47 0.77 2.12 7.33
CA TYR A 47 1.03 1.56 6.02
C TYR A 47 0.30 0.22 5.82
N GLU A 48 0.18 -0.60 6.86
CA GLU A 48 -0.60 -1.83 6.82
C GLU A 48 -2.10 -1.57 6.71
N GLN A 49 -2.62 -0.56 7.42
CA GLN A 49 -4.03 -0.16 7.31
C GLN A 49 -4.38 0.33 5.91
N GLN A 50 -3.56 1.21 5.32
CA GLN A 50 -3.76 1.67 3.94
C GLN A 50 -3.65 0.51 2.94
N TYR A 51 -2.75 -0.44 3.18
CA TYR A 51 -2.63 -1.62 2.35
C TYR A 51 -3.86 -2.53 2.46
N ARG A 52 -4.34 -2.79 3.68
CA ARG A 52 -5.57 -3.55 3.95
C ARG A 52 -6.76 -2.94 3.23
N GLN A 53 -6.92 -1.61 3.32
CA GLN A 53 -8.00 -0.91 2.62
C GLN A 53 -7.92 -1.08 1.10
N ARG A 54 -6.72 -1.01 0.51
CA ARG A 54 -6.54 -1.25 -0.93
C ARG A 54 -6.90 -2.67 -1.33
N VAL A 55 -6.53 -3.65 -0.51
CA VAL A 55 -6.85 -5.06 -0.75
C VAL A 55 -8.36 -5.28 -0.68
N ILE A 56 -9.03 -4.76 0.34
CA ILE A 56 -10.50 -4.81 0.49
C ILE A 56 -11.19 -4.14 -0.70
N ASN A 57 -10.75 -2.94 -1.10
CA ASN A 57 -11.33 -2.24 -2.24
C ASN A 57 -11.16 -3.02 -3.55
N ASN A 58 -10.00 -3.63 -3.78
CA ASN A 58 -9.77 -4.46 -4.96
C ASN A 58 -10.63 -5.73 -4.95
N LEU A 59 -10.80 -6.36 -3.78
CA LEU A 59 -11.69 -7.50 -3.58
C LEU A 59 -13.15 -7.12 -3.84
N SER A 60 -13.62 -6.02 -3.26
CA SER A 60 -14.98 -5.50 -3.46
C SER A 60 -15.28 -5.29 -4.94
N LYS A 61 -14.39 -4.62 -5.67
CA LYS A 61 -14.53 -4.43 -7.13
C LYS A 61 -14.59 -5.75 -7.90
N LYS A 62 -13.76 -6.72 -7.52
CA LYS A 62 -13.72 -8.03 -8.18
C LYS A 62 -14.99 -8.84 -7.91
N VAL A 63 -15.50 -8.79 -6.69
CA VAL A 63 -16.72 -9.50 -6.26
C VAL A 63 -17.95 -8.87 -6.92
N GLN A 64 -18.02 -7.53 -7.00
CA GLN A 64 -19.06 -6.82 -7.77
C GLN A 64 -19.07 -7.20 -9.25
N SER A 65 -17.90 -7.33 -9.89
CA SER A 65 -17.82 -7.75 -11.30
C SER A 65 -18.35 -9.16 -11.56
N LEU A 66 -18.41 -10.00 -10.52
CA LEU A 66 -18.91 -11.36 -10.57
C LEU A 66 -20.38 -11.46 -10.12
N GLY A 67 -21.05 -10.34 -9.82
CA GLY A 67 -22.44 -10.32 -9.35
C GLY A 67 -22.62 -10.70 -7.87
N PHE A 68 -21.54 -10.75 -7.10
CA PHE A 68 -21.56 -11.07 -5.67
C PHE A 68 -21.37 -9.80 -4.83
N GLN A 69 -21.70 -9.87 -3.54
CA GLN A 69 -21.47 -8.80 -2.57
C GLN A 69 -20.45 -9.24 -1.51
N LEU A 70 -19.45 -8.41 -1.24
CA LEU A 70 -18.48 -8.66 -0.17
C LEU A 70 -19.18 -8.37 1.17
N VAL A 71 -19.34 -9.40 2.01
CA VAL A 71 -19.86 -9.27 3.37
C VAL A 71 -18.70 -9.47 4.33
N GLU A 72 -18.51 -8.55 5.28
CA GLU A 72 -17.54 -8.75 6.35
C GLU A 72 -18.02 -9.90 7.24
N ALA A 73 -17.25 -10.99 7.27
CA ALA A 73 -17.51 -12.05 8.23
C ALA A 73 -17.20 -11.49 9.63
N SER A 74 -18.26 -11.22 10.39
CA SER A 74 -18.18 -10.89 11.81
C SER A 74 -17.33 -11.95 12.50
N SER A 75 -16.10 -11.60 12.86
CA SER A 75 -15.24 -12.45 13.67
C SER A 75 -15.59 -12.16 15.12
N ALA A 76 -16.33 -13.11 15.72
CA ALA A 76 -16.50 -13.21 17.17
C ALA A 76 -15.17 -13.56 17.84
#